data_AF-A0A8T4SDF1-F1
#
_entry.id   AF-A0A8T4SDF1-F1
#
_cell.length_a   1.000
_cell.length_b   1.000
_cell.length_c   1.000
_cell.angle_alpha   90.00
_cell.angle_beta   90.00
_cell.angle_gamma   90.00
#
_symmetry.space_group_name_H-M   'P 1'
#
loop_
_entity.id
_entity.type
_entity.pdbx_description
1 polymer ?
#
loop_
_entity_poly.entity_id
_entity_poly.type
_entity_poly.pdbx_seq_one_letter_code
_entity_poly.pdbx_strand_id
1 'polypeptide(L)'
;MVKVFVFGNEFLSFDSMARRVSMHLPKDIEIVECRSPDEILDEEDLIILDVAKGIEKTAIIKSDKLKTRSIVTAHDFDLGFFLKLLNSIGKKKKVKIIAVPMEGDAKKIAGEVEECIRECCMC
;
A
#
# COMPACT_ATOMS: atom_id res chain seq x y z
N MET A 1 -14.53 7.83 -6.76
CA MET A 1 -14.09 6.43 -6.53
C MET A 1 -12.73 6.49 -5.87
N VAL A 2 -12.48 5.62 -4.89
CA VAL A 2 -11.19 5.55 -4.19
C VAL A 2 -10.34 4.50 -4.91
N LYS A 3 -9.15 4.89 -5.37
CA LYS A 3 -8.19 3.98 -6.00
C LYS A 3 -7.21 3.44 -4.97
N VAL A 4 -7.02 2.13 -4.98
CA VAL A 4 -6.05 1.41 -4.14
C VAL A 4 -5.10 0.64 -5.05
N PHE A 5 -3.82 0.97 -4.94
CA PHE A 5 -2.74 0.38 -5.72
C PHE A 5 -2.13 -0.77 -4.94
N VAL A 6 -2.31 -1.98 -5.43
CA VAL A 6 -1.82 -3.20 -4.80
C VAL A 6 -0.52 -3.60 -5.48
N PHE A 7 0.59 -3.53 -4.73
CA PHE A 7 1.87 -3.98 -5.24
C PHE A 7 2.02 -5.48 -4.93
N GLY A 8 2.14 -6.28 -5.99
CA GLY A 8 2.31 -7.72 -5.89
C GLY A 8 3.62 -8.14 -6.55
N ASN A 9 4.43 -8.93 -5.84
CA ASN A 9 5.61 -9.53 -6.46
C ASN A 9 5.19 -10.75 -7.30
N GLU A 10 5.38 -10.72 -8.62
CA GLU A 10 5.13 -11.86 -9.52
C GLU A 10 5.94 -13.13 -9.14
N PHE A 11 6.99 -12.99 -8.32
CA PHE A 11 7.82 -14.11 -7.86
C PHE A 11 7.38 -14.74 -6.53
N LEU A 12 6.44 -14.14 -5.79
CA LEU A 12 5.82 -14.73 -4.60
C LEU A 12 4.47 -15.33 -4.98
N SER A 13 4.57 -16.47 -5.67
CA SER A 13 3.53 -17.46 -5.99
C SER A 13 2.13 -17.15 -5.42
N PHE A 14 1.22 -16.62 -6.24
CA PHE A 14 -0.27 -16.69 -6.12
C PHE A 14 -0.97 -16.30 -4.79
N ASP A 15 -0.23 -15.94 -3.74
CA ASP A 15 -0.68 -15.99 -2.33
C ASP A 15 -0.31 -14.73 -1.54
N SER A 16 0.01 -13.62 -2.21
CA SER A 16 0.31 -12.39 -1.48
C SER A 16 -0.95 -11.93 -0.71
N MET A 17 -0.81 -11.74 0.60
CA MET A 17 -1.92 -11.38 1.47
C MET A 17 -2.65 -10.13 0.96
N ALA A 18 -1.93 -9.15 0.41
CA ALA A 18 -2.52 -7.95 -0.17
C ALA A 18 -3.51 -8.25 -1.31
N ARG A 19 -3.24 -9.25 -2.16
CA ARG A 19 -4.16 -9.65 -3.23
C ARG A 19 -5.38 -10.38 -2.70
N ARG A 20 -5.21 -11.23 -1.69
CA ARG A 20 -6.34 -11.91 -1.02
C ARG A 20 -7.24 -10.91 -0.31
N VAL A 21 -6.64 -9.91 0.34
CA VAL A 21 -7.33 -8.81 0.98
C VAL A 21 -8.09 -7.98 -0.04
N SER A 22 -7.47 -7.65 -1.18
CA SER A 22 -8.12 -6.85 -2.22
C SER A 22 -9.38 -7.53 -2.78
N MET A 23 -9.39 -8.86 -2.91
CA MET A 23 -10.59 -9.62 -3.31
C MET A 23 -11.77 -9.50 -2.32
N HIS A 24 -11.50 -9.13 -1.07
CA HIS A 24 -12.52 -8.96 -0.02
C HIS A 24 -12.92 -7.50 0.21
N LEU A 25 -12.29 -6.54 -0.48
CA LEU A 25 -12.66 -5.14 -0.39
C LEU A 25 -14.00 -4.85 -1.11
N PRO A 26 -14.78 -3.86 -0.64
CA PRO A 26 -16.04 -3.47 -1.28
C PRO A 26 -15.83 -2.96 -2.71
N LYS A 27 -16.85 -3.16 -3.56
CA LYS A 27 -16.83 -2.80 -5.00
C LYS A 27 -16.69 -1.30 -5.29
N ASP A 28 -16.93 -0.45 -4.29
CA ASP A 28 -16.78 1.00 -4.40
C ASP A 28 -15.32 1.46 -4.39
N ILE A 29 -14.39 0.52 -4.13
CA ILE A 29 -12.94 0.71 -4.16
C ILE A 29 -12.42 0.15 -5.48
N GLU A 30 -11.75 1.00 -6.25
CA GLU A 30 -11.07 0.62 -7.48
C GLU A 30 -9.70 0.04 -7.12
N ILE A 31 -9.51 -1.25 -7.40
CA ILE A 31 -8.26 -1.96 -7.13
C ILE A 31 -7.42 -1.95 -8.41
N VAL A 32 -6.22 -1.41 -8.31
CA VAL A 32 -5.24 -1.37 -9.39
C VAL A 32 -4.06 -2.25 -8.99
N GLU A 33 -3.87 -3.38 -9.65
CA GLU A 33 -2.69 -4.23 -9.44
C GLU A 33 -1.49 -3.59 -10.15
N CYS A 34 -0.48 -3.15 -9.41
CA CYS A 34 0.76 -2.59 -9.95
C CYS A 34 1.88 -3.63 -9.91
N ARG A 35 2.58 -3.76 -11.02
CA ARG A 35 3.79 -4.58 -11.17
C ARG A 35 5.05 -3.75 -11.03
N SER A 36 4.96 -2.46 -11.39
CA SER A 36 6.10 -1.56 -11.38
C SER A 36 5.76 -0.20 -10.73
N PRO A 37 6.71 0.45 -10.03
CA PRO A 37 6.49 1.76 -9.42
C PRO A 37 6.20 2.88 -10.42
N ASP A 38 6.58 2.75 -11.69
CA ASP A 38 6.27 3.75 -12.72
C ASP A 38 4.76 3.90 -13.00
N GLU A 39 3.95 2.88 -12.74
CA GLU A 39 2.50 2.92 -12.96
C GLU A 39 1.78 3.94 -12.07
N ILE A 40 2.40 4.38 -10.97
CA ILE A 40 1.87 5.41 -10.06
C ILE A 40 2.39 6.82 -10.37
N LEU A 41 3.05 7.05 -11.52
CA LEU A 41 3.66 8.36 -11.88
C LEU A 41 2.65 9.48 -12.14
N ASP A 42 1.45 9.15 -12.62
CA ASP A 42 0.44 10.14 -13.00
C ASP A 42 -0.65 10.37 -11.93
N GLU A 43 -0.65 9.56 -10.86
CA GLU A 43 -1.69 9.60 -9.82
C GLU A 43 -1.34 10.57 -8.68
N GLU A 44 -2.23 11.49 -8.31
CA GLU A 44 -1.95 12.53 -7.30
C GLU A 44 -2.16 12.05 -5.85
N ASP A 45 -3.23 11.27 -5.63
CA ASP A 45 -3.59 10.65 -4.36
C ASP A 45 -3.36 9.14 -4.45
N LEU A 46 -2.39 8.64 -3.70
CA LEU A 46 -1.95 7.25 -3.76
C LEU A 46 -2.26 6.55 -2.45
N ILE A 47 -3.14 5.55 -2.51
CA ILE A 47 -3.32 4.58 -1.44
C ILE A 47 -2.66 3.29 -1.89
N ILE A 48 -1.57 2.93 -1.24
CA ILE A 48 -0.77 1.76 -1.61
C ILE A 48 -1.04 0.66 -0.60
N LEU A 49 -1.34 -0.54 -1.07
CA LEU A 49 -1.45 -1.74 -0.25
C LEU A 49 -0.19 -2.58 -0.47
N ASP A 50 0.57 -2.79 0.61
CA ASP A 50 1.81 -3.57 0.56
C ASP A 50 1.87 -4.57 1.71
N VAL A 51 2.54 -5.70 1.50
CA VAL A 51 2.67 -6.74 2.50
C VAL A 51 3.97 -6.57 3.28
N ALA A 52 3.87 -6.34 4.58
CA ALA A 52 5.04 -6.21 5.45
C ALA A 52 5.27 -7.48 6.28
N LYS A 53 6.54 -7.89 6.39
CA LYS A 53 6.95 -9.03 7.21
C LYS A 53 7.15 -8.60 8.67
N GLY A 54 6.63 -9.40 9.60
CA GLY A 54 6.83 -9.19 11.04
C GLY A 54 5.90 -8.16 11.67
N ILE A 55 4.83 -7.75 10.97
CA ILE A 55 3.70 -7.02 11.58
C ILE A 55 2.56 -8.01 11.86
N GLU A 56 1.87 -7.84 12.99
CA GLU A 56 0.71 -8.65 13.36
C GLU A 56 -0.63 -7.99 13.01
N LYS A 57 -0.61 -6.68 12.74
CA LYS A 57 -1.79 -5.86 12.46
C LYS A 57 -1.52 -4.90 11.32
N THR A 58 -2.58 -4.50 10.61
CA THR A 58 -2.47 -3.50 9.56
C THR A 58 -2.04 -2.15 10.13
N ALA A 59 -1.27 -1.38 9.35
CA ALA A 59 -0.77 -0.08 9.77
C ALA A 59 -0.74 0.92 8.62
N ILE A 60 -1.18 2.15 8.90
CA ILE A 60 -1.12 3.26 7.94
C ILE A 60 0.19 4.02 8.11
N ILE A 61 1.02 4.01 7.08
CA ILE A 61 2.26 4.77 6.97
C ILE A 61 2.01 5.93 6.01
N LYS A 62 1.98 7.15 6.56
CA LYS A 62 1.85 8.38 5.76
C LYS A 62 3.23 8.81 5.24
N SER A 63 3.29 9.30 4.01
CA SER A 63 4.55 9.73 3.38
C SER A 63 5.31 10.80 4.17
N ASP A 64 4.60 11.67 4.89
CA ASP A 64 5.21 12.70 5.74
C ASP A 64 5.97 12.12 6.96
N LYS A 65 5.59 10.91 7.40
CA LYS A 65 6.24 10.16 8.49
C LYS A 65 7.34 9.21 8.03
N LEU A 66 7.58 9.06 6.71
CA LEU A 66 8.64 8.20 6.15
C LEU A 66 10.07 8.70 6.45
N LYS A 67 10.24 9.85 7.12
CA LYS A 67 11.56 10.48 7.30
C LYS A 67 12.57 9.70 8.14
N THR A 68 12.19 8.69 8.93
CA THR A 68 13.14 8.17 9.94
C THR A 68 12.95 6.74 10.46
N ARG A 69 11.92 5.99 10.07
CA ARG A 69 11.76 4.61 10.54
C ARG A 69 12.01 3.63 9.40
N SER A 70 13.28 3.22 9.32
CA SER A 70 13.72 1.86 8.97
C SER A 70 12.80 1.11 8.01
N ILE A 71 13.12 1.26 6.73
CA ILE A 71 12.78 0.36 5.62
C ILE A 71 13.36 -1.02 6.00
N VAL A 72 12.54 -1.89 6.60
CA VAL A 72 12.96 -3.26 6.98
C VAL A 72 12.30 -4.28 6.05
N THR A 73 12.41 -4.11 4.74
CA THR A 73 12.61 -5.23 3.81
C THR A 73 13.38 -4.72 2.56
N ALA A 74 14.15 -5.59 1.90
CA ALA A 74 14.88 -5.24 0.69
C ALA A 74 13.96 -4.91 -0.51
N HIS A 75 12.66 -5.24 -0.43
CA HIS A 75 11.65 -4.88 -1.44
C HIS A 75 10.93 -3.55 -1.14
N ASP A 76 10.76 -3.18 0.15
CA ASP A 76 10.36 -1.82 0.57
C ASP A 76 11.34 -0.73 0.06
N PHE A 77 12.57 -1.11 -0.31
CA PHE A 77 13.59 -0.18 -0.77
C PHE A 77 13.22 0.46 -2.11
N ASP A 78 12.68 -0.29 -3.08
CA ASP A 78 12.29 0.25 -4.39
C ASP A 78 11.12 1.23 -4.28
N LEU A 79 10.04 0.85 -3.58
CA LEU A 79 8.88 1.73 -3.41
C LEU A 79 9.22 2.93 -2.53
N GLY A 80 9.87 2.73 -1.40
CA GLY A 80 10.29 3.81 -0.50
C GLY A 80 11.26 4.79 -1.16
N PHE A 81 12.22 4.29 -1.95
CA PHE A 81 13.12 5.11 -2.74
C PHE A 81 12.39 5.86 -3.86
N PHE A 82 11.48 5.20 -4.57
CA PHE A 82 10.68 5.81 -5.62
C PHE A 82 9.79 6.94 -5.09
N LEU A 83 9.12 6.73 -3.95
CA LEU A 83 8.33 7.76 -3.29
C LEU A 83 9.19 8.94 -2.82
N LYS A 84 10.41 8.68 -2.35
CA LYS A 84 11.37 9.73 -1.98
C LYS A 84 11.84 10.51 -3.21
N LEU A 85 12.04 9.83 -4.34
CA LEU A 85 12.37 10.45 -5.62
C LEU A 85 11.24 11.35 -6.11
N LEU A 86 9.99 10.86 -6.09
CA LEU A 86 8.78 11.63 -6.45
C LEU A 86 8.64 12.92 -5.62
N ASN A 87 8.86 12.82 -4.31
CA ASN A 87 8.87 13.99 -3.43
C ASN A 87 10.02 14.96 -3.77
N SER A 88 11.18 14.45 -4.17
CA SER A 88 12.37 15.26 -4.50
C SER A 88 12.23 15.99 -5.83
N ILE A 89 11.51 15.42 -6.80
CA ILE A 89 11.20 16.07 -8.10
C ILE A 89 10.02 17.05 -8.02
N GLY A 90 9.52 17.37 -6.82
CA GLY A 90 8.46 18.36 -6.61
C GLY A 90 7.04 17.85 -6.85
N LYS A 91 6.85 16.58 -7.22
CA LYS A 91 5.54 15.92 -7.22
C LYS A 91 5.16 15.59 -5.77
N LYS A 92 4.64 16.58 -5.03
CA LYS A 92 4.09 16.39 -3.67
C LYS A 92 2.80 15.57 -3.74
N LYS A 93 2.95 14.26 -3.83
CA LYS A 93 1.83 13.32 -3.82
C LYS A 93 1.45 12.97 -2.39
N LYS A 94 0.14 12.94 -2.11
CA LYS A 94 -0.38 12.43 -0.85
C LYS A 94 -0.33 10.90 -0.93
N VAL A 95 0.77 10.33 -0.46
CA VAL A 95 0.94 8.88 -0.46
C VAL A 95 0.68 8.31 0.93
N LYS A 96 -0.21 7.33 0.97
CA LYS A 96 -0.57 6.57 2.16
C LYS A 96 -0.32 5.10 1.86
N ILE A 97 0.58 4.48 2.61
CA ILE A 97 0.89 3.06 2.49
C ILE A 97 0.15 2.35 3.61
N ILE A 98 -0.63 1.33 3.26
CA ILE A 98 -1.31 0.44 4.18
C ILE A 98 -0.52 -0.86 4.17
N ALA A 99 0.23 -1.07 5.25
CA ALA A 99 1.00 -2.28 5.45
C ALA A 99 0.08 -3.40 5.94
N VAL A 100 0.11 -4.54 5.26
CA VAL A 100 -0.70 -5.73 5.52
C VAL A 100 0.20 -6.83 6.05
N PRO A 101 -0.18 -7.55 7.13
CA PRO A 101 0.61 -8.67 7.61
C PRO A 101 0.71 -9.79 6.57
N MET A 102 1.88 -10.44 6.47
CA MET A 102 2.06 -11.58 5.55
C MET A 102 1.17 -12.79 5.89
N GLU A 103 0.83 -12.96 7.17
CA GLU A 103 0.08 -14.11 7.68
C GLU A 103 -1.14 -13.62 8.47
N GLY A 104 -2.28 -14.30 8.31
CA GLY A 104 -3.52 -13.95 8.99
C GLY A 104 -4.77 -14.28 8.18
N ASP A 105 -5.93 -13.86 8.71
CA ASP A 105 -7.23 -14.04 8.06
C ASP A 105 -7.51 -12.87 7.11
N ALA A 106 -7.52 -13.13 5.80
CA ALA A 106 -7.69 -12.12 4.77
C ALA A 106 -8.99 -11.32 4.91
N LYS A 107 -10.08 -11.92 5.43
CA LYS A 107 -11.36 -11.24 5.61
C LYS A 107 -11.33 -10.27 6.78
N LYS A 108 -10.66 -10.66 7.88
CA LYS A 108 -10.44 -9.75 9.02
C LYS A 108 -9.57 -8.57 8.61
N ILE A 109 -8.46 -8.87 7.93
CA ILE A 109 -7.51 -7.87 7.45
C ILE A 109 -8.19 -6.92 6.46
N ALA A 110 -9.04 -7.43 5.57
CA ALA A 110 -9.81 -6.57 4.65
C ALA A 110 -10.71 -5.58 5.37
N GLY A 111 -11.33 -5.98 6.49
CA GLY A 111 -12.08 -5.05 7.34
C GLY A 111 -11.20 -3.93 7.91
N GLU A 112 -10.01 -4.27 8.42
CA GLU A 112 -9.07 -3.27 8.93
C GLU A 112 -8.56 -2.33 7.81
N VAL A 113 -8.29 -2.87 6.63
CA VAL A 113 -7.87 -2.08 5.46
C VAL A 113 -9.01 -1.15 5.00
N GLU A 114 -10.25 -1.62 5.01
CA GLU A 114 -11.41 -0.78 4.69
C GLU A 114 -11.55 0.39 5.68
N GLU A 115 -11.41 0.13 6.98
CA GLU A 115 -11.40 1.18 8.01
C GLU A 115 -10.26 2.18 7.76
N CYS A 116 -9.06 1.69 7.46
CA CYS A 116 -7.91 2.53 7.13
C CYS A 116 -8.18 3.42 5.91
N ILE A 117 -8.80 2.88 4.86
CA ILE A 117 -9.17 3.63 3.65
C ILE A 117 -10.21 4.69 3.97
N ARG A 118 -11.23 4.37 4.77
CA ARG A 118 -12.26 5.33 5.21
C ARG A 118 -11.66 6.47 6.03
N GLU A 119 -10.80 6.16 6.99
CA GLU A 119 -10.03 7.17 7.75
C GLU A 119 -9.19 8.06 6.82
N CYS A 120 -8.65 7.47 5.76
CA CYS A 120 -7.88 8.19 4.76
C CYS A 120 -8.73 9.14 3.90
N CYS A 121 -9.98 8.82 3.61
CA CYS A 121 -10.88 9.65 2.80
C CYS A 121 -11.59 10.76 3.60
N MET A 122 -11.66 10.67 4.93
CA MET A 122 -12.29 11.71 5.79
C MET A 122 -11.36 12.87 6.18
N CYS A 123 -10.11 12.91 5.69
CA CYS A 123 -9.11 13.95 5.98
C CYS A 123 -8.94 14.97 4.84
#